data_AF-A0A430KRT6-F1
#
_entry.id   AF-A0A430KRT6-F1
#
_cell.length_a   1.000
_cell.length_b   1.000
_cell.length_c   1.000
_cell.angle_alpha   90.00
_cell.angle_beta   90.00
_cell.angle_gamma   90.00
#
_symmetry.space_group_name_H-M   'P 1'
#
loop_
_entity.id
_entity.type
_entity.pdbx_description
1 polymer ?
#
loop_
_entity_poly.entity_id
_entity_poly.type
_entity_poly.pdbx_seq_one_letter_code
_entity_poly.pdbx_strand_id
1 'polypeptide(L)'
;MSTIHPKLIKIVIDQTPRAMIAMLIVSSAYSIIFFRYIPTITLSIWFSLQILLALFRFHNIKMFKKYLTSKYSIGIKNNRSLFIALNLFQALMWTISSILVSIYAPQPFELVSFIMIIGIITAAALSMSSLYTAYLTFFFAMIIPQLIIMLYYGQHQHLGIIILTIIYIPATILLSKAILNSRLSSIEAHDYLEDKTDELYKLSTLDSLTNIYNRGYFFAVSQDIISITTRE
;
A
#
# COMPACT_ATOMS: atom_id res chain seq x y z
N MET A 1 -16.83 10.58 11.66
CA MET A 1 -16.11 9.37 11.19
C MET A 1 -15.65 9.64 9.76
N SER A 2 -14.35 9.88 9.53
CA SER A 2 -13.82 10.15 8.18
C SER A 2 -14.09 8.94 7.27
N THR A 3 -15.01 9.13 6.34
CA THR A 3 -15.30 8.20 5.24
C THR A 3 -14.12 8.29 4.27
N ILE A 4 -13.20 7.32 4.35
CA ILE A 4 -12.10 7.21 3.39
C ILE A 4 -12.70 7.01 2.00
N HIS A 5 -12.22 7.79 1.03
CA HIS A 5 -12.72 7.75 -0.33
C HIS A 5 -12.61 6.33 -0.92
N PRO A 6 -13.67 5.74 -1.50
CA PRO A 6 -13.66 4.38 -2.05
C PRO A 6 -12.54 4.14 -3.09
N LYS A 7 -12.19 5.17 -3.88
CA LYS A 7 -11.07 5.07 -4.84
C LYS A 7 -9.70 4.95 -4.17
N LEU A 8 -9.49 5.53 -2.98
CA LEU A 8 -8.25 5.34 -2.22
C LEU A 8 -8.09 3.89 -1.74
N ILE A 9 -9.20 3.27 -1.33
CA ILE A 9 -9.23 1.84 -0.98
C ILE A 9 -8.86 0.98 -2.20
N LYS A 10 -9.42 1.30 -3.37
CA LYS A 10 -9.11 0.59 -4.62
C LYS A 10 -7.60 0.65 -4.94
N ILE A 11 -6.97 1.82 -4.78
CA ILE A 11 -5.52 1.96 -4.98
C ILE A 11 -4.73 1.01 -4.05
N VAL A 12 -5.12 0.88 -2.78
CA VAL A 12 -4.47 -0.07 -1.85
C VAL A 12 -4.66 -1.51 -2.32
N ILE A 13 -5.87 -1.88 -2.73
CA ILE A 13 -6.17 -3.22 -3.28
C ILE A 13 -5.25 -3.56 -4.45
N ASP A 14 -5.06 -2.61 -5.37
CA ASP A 14 -4.27 -2.82 -6.58
C ASP A 14 -2.75 -2.85 -6.31
N GLN A 15 -2.28 -2.12 -5.30
CA GLN A 15 -0.86 -2.04 -4.94
C GLN A 15 -0.39 -3.17 -4.03
N THR A 16 -1.27 -3.72 -3.19
CA THR A 16 -0.86 -4.69 -2.15
C THR A 16 -0.24 -5.98 -2.72
N PRO A 17 -0.73 -6.61 -3.82
CA PRO A 17 -0.08 -7.79 -4.39
C PRO A 17 1.38 -7.54 -4.80
N ARG A 18 1.66 -6.39 -5.40
CA ARG A 18 3.03 -6.00 -5.77
C ARG A 18 3.90 -5.78 -4.52
N ALA A 19 3.34 -5.12 -3.50
CA ALA A 19 4.02 -4.90 -2.24
C ALA A 19 4.34 -6.22 -1.51
N MET A 20 3.49 -7.24 -1.64
CA MET A 20 3.73 -8.56 -1.05
C MET A 20 4.83 -9.33 -1.78
N ILE A 21 4.89 -9.26 -3.11
CA ILE A 21 6.00 -9.85 -3.87
C ILE A 21 7.31 -9.18 -3.45
N ALA A 22 7.36 -7.84 -3.42
CA ALA A 22 8.52 -7.11 -2.96
C ALA A 22 8.93 -7.48 -1.53
N MET A 23 7.95 -7.63 -0.63
CA MET A 23 8.20 -8.09 0.74
C MET A 23 8.85 -9.47 0.78
N LEU A 24 8.36 -10.45 0.03
CA LEU A 24 8.95 -11.80 0.00
C LEU A 24 10.38 -11.79 -0.57
N ILE A 25 10.66 -10.93 -1.57
CA ILE A 25 12.01 -10.71 -2.08
C ILE A 25 12.93 -10.18 -0.96
N VAL A 26 12.49 -9.17 -0.22
CA VAL A 26 13.26 -8.60 0.89
C VAL A 26 13.44 -9.60 2.03
N SER A 27 12.43 -10.41 2.35
CA SER A 27 12.54 -11.50 3.34
C SER A 27 13.50 -12.60 2.88
N SER A 28 13.58 -12.87 1.58
CA SER A 28 14.54 -13.83 1.01
C SER A 28 15.96 -13.26 1.10
N ALA A 29 16.15 -11.99 0.76
CA ALA A 29 17.43 -11.30 0.91
C ALA A 29 17.91 -11.31 2.36
N TYR A 30 17.02 -11.01 3.32
CA TYR A 30 17.32 -11.11 4.76
C TYR A 30 17.81 -12.51 5.11
N SER A 31 17.10 -13.55 4.66
CA SER A 31 17.45 -14.93 4.96
C SER A 31 18.81 -15.32 4.36
N ILE A 32 19.11 -14.89 3.14
CA ILE A 32 20.40 -15.14 2.47
C ILE A 32 21.56 -14.37 3.13
N ILE A 33 21.33 -13.17 3.65
CA ILE A 33 22.38 -12.41 4.32
C ILE A 33 22.70 -13.06 5.68
N PHE A 34 21.68 -13.53 6.41
CA PHE A 34 21.82 -13.94 7.80
C PHE A 34 21.88 -15.46 8.04
N PHE A 35 21.83 -16.30 7.00
CA PHE A 35 21.80 -17.77 7.17
C PHE A 35 23.00 -18.35 7.93
N ARG A 36 24.17 -17.67 7.86
CA ARG A 36 25.39 -18.11 8.55
C ARG A 36 25.43 -17.73 10.02
N TYR A 37 24.62 -16.74 10.43
CA TYR A 37 24.65 -16.17 11.76
C TYR A 37 23.47 -16.66 12.60
N ILE A 38 22.26 -16.61 12.04
CA ILE A 38 21.02 -16.97 12.73
C ILE A 38 20.75 -18.48 12.57
N PRO A 39 20.39 -19.20 13.65
CA PRO A 39 20.03 -20.61 13.55
C PRO A 39 18.96 -20.87 12.48
N THR A 40 19.21 -21.86 11.60
CA THR A 40 18.38 -22.15 10.43
C THR A 40 16.93 -22.43 10.79
N ILE A 41 16.67 -23.08 11.93
CA ILE A 41 15.31 -23.35 12.43
C ILE A 41 14.57 -22.04 12.71
N THR A 42 15.19 -21.13 13.46
CA THR A 42 14.61 -19.81 13.78
C THR A 42 14.33 -19.01 12.52
N LEU A 43 15.27 -19.00 11.57
CA LEU A 43 15.12 -18.30 10.30
C LEU A 43 14.01 -18.91 9.44
N SER A 44 13.89 -20.24 9.42
CA SER A 44 12.85 -20.96 8.68
C SER A 44 11.45 -20.72 9.24
N ILE A 45 11.31 -20.70 10.58
CA ILE A 45 10.05 -20.35 11.25
C ILE A 45 9.67 -18.91 10.91
N TRP A 46 10.62 -17.98 11.04
CA TRP A 46 10.40 -16.57 10.73
C TRP A 46 9.96 -16.38 9.28
N PHE A 47 10.65 -17.01 8.32
CA PHE A 47 10.32 -16.91 6.90
C PHE A 47 8.96 -17.54 6.58
N SER A 48 8.63 -18.67 7.21
CA SER A 48 7.31 -19.31 7.07
C SER A 48 6.18 -18.39 7.56
N LEU A 49 6.40 -17.68 8.66
CA LEU A 49 5.44 -16.67 9.14
C LEU A 49 5.29 -15.51 8.16
N GLN A 50 6.34 -15.11 7.43
CA GLN A 50 6.23 -14.09 6.38
C GLN A 50 5.40 -14.58 5.18
N ILE A 51 5.54 -15.86 4.79
CA ILE A 51 4.69 -16.46 3.75
C ILE A 51 3.24 -16.51 4.21
N LEU A 52 2.98 -16.95 5.45
CA LEU A 52 1.63 -16.99 6.02
C LEU A 52 0.99 -15.60 6.06
N LEU A 53 1.75 -14.59 6.51
CA LEU A 53 1.32 -13.19 6.49
C LEU A 53 0.95 -12.74 5.07
N ALA A 54 1.76 -13.09 4.07
CA ALA A 54 1.44 -12.79 2.68
C ALA A 54 0.11 -13.46 2.28
N LEU A 55 -0.09 -14.76 2.54
CA LEU A 55 -1.35 -15.45 2.23
C LEU A 55 -2.56 -14.79 2.89
N PHE A 56 -2.47 -14.41 4.17
CA PHE A 56 -3.54 -13.70 4.87
C PHE A 56 -3.83 -12.32 4.29
N ARG A 57 -2.80 -11.58 3.85
CA ARG A 57 -3.00 -10.33 3.13
C ARG A 57 -3.68 -10.53 1.79
N PHE A 58 -3.30 -11.55 1.04
CA PHE A 58 -3.96 -11.86 -0.23
C PHE A 58 -5.45 -12.13 -0.02
N HIS A 59 -5.78 -12.90 1.02
CA HIS A 59 -7.16 -13.16 1.41
C HIS A 59 -7.88 -11.87 1.82
N ASN A 60 -7.27 -11.03 2.66
CA ASN A 60 -7.85 -9.76 3.09
C ASN A 60 -8.16 -8.84 1.90
N ILE A 61 -7.29 -8.73 0.90
CA ILE A 61 -7.53 -7.92 -0.30
C ILE A 61 -8.69 -8.47 -1.13
N LYS A 62 -8.77 -9.79 -1.32
CA LYS A 62 -9.90 -10.43 -2.02
C LYS A 62 -11.23 -10.10 -1.34
N MET A 63 -11.26 -10.16 -0.01
CA MET A 63 -12.43 -9.79 0.78
C MET A 63 -12.72 -8.29 0.68
N PHE A 64 -11.70 -7.44 0.71
CA PHE A 64 -11.82 -5.99 0.50
C PHE A 64 -12.48 -5.67 -0.84
N LYS A 65 -12.04 -6.33 -1.91
CA LYS A 65 -12.62 -6.19 -3.26
C LYS A 65 -14.09 -6.62 -3.27
N LYS A 66 -14.41 -7.78 -2.68
CA LYS A 66 -15.78 -8.30 -2.59
C LYS A 66 -16.71 -7.32 -1.86
N TYR A 67 -16.31 -6.80 -0.70
CA TYR A 67 -17.14 -5.89 0.09
C TYR A 67 -17.26 -4.49 -0.53
N LEU A 68 -16.26 -4.05 -1.28
CA LEU A 68 -16.33 -2.81 -2.04
C LEU A 68 -17.37 -2.91 -3.16
N THR A 69 -17.38 -4.03 -3.91
CA THR A 69 -18.38 -4.29 -4.96
C THR A 69 -19.79 -4.40 -4.38
N SER A 70 -19.95 -5.06 -3.23
CA SER A 70 -21.26 -5.21 -2.57
C SER A 70 -21.69 -3.98 -1.74
N LYS A 71 -20.90 -2.88 -1.74
CA LYS A 71 -21.12 -1.67 -0.92
C LYS A 71 -21.40 -1.96 0.57
N TYR A 72 -20.86 -3.06 1.11
CA TYR A 72 -21.15 -3.51 2.47
C TYR A 72 -20.23 -2.80 3.49
N SER A 73 -20.74 -1.72 4.07
CA SER A 73 -19.98 -0.77 4.92
C SER A 73 -19.31 -1.40 6.14
N ILE A 74 -19.98 -2.30 6.84
CA ILE A 74 -19.46 -3.00 8.03
C ILE A 74 -18.30 -3.93 7.65
N GLY A 75 -18.41 -4.66 6.54
CA GLY A 75 -17.34 -5.52 6.04
C GLY A 75 -16.09 -4.74 5.63
N ILE A 76 -16.27 -3.56 5.04
CA ILE A 76 -15.15 -2.65 4.71
C ILE A 76 -14.43 -2.19 5.98
N LYS A 77 -15.17 -1.79 7.03
CA LYS A 77 -14.59 -1.36 8.31
C LYS A 77 -13.81 -2.50 8.97
N ASN A 78 -14.38 -3.70 9.01
CA ASN A 78 -13.73 -4.87 9.63
C ASN A 78 -12.47 -5.26 8.86
N ASN A 79 -12.49 -5.26 7.53
CA ASN A 79 -11.30 -5.58 6.72
C ASN A 79 -10.23 -4.51 6.83
N ARG A 80 -10.59 -3.24 7.01
CA ARG A 80 -9.62 -2.18 7.33
C ARG A 80 -8.93 -2.43 8.66
N SER A 81 -9.68 -2.81 9.70
CA SER A 81 -9.11 -3.16 11.00
C SER A 81 -8.15 -4.35 10.88
N LEU A 82 -8.57 -5.40 10.17
CA LEU A 82 -7.72 -6.55 9.89
C LEU A 82 -6.45 -6.16 9.10
N PHE A 83 -6.56 -5.27 8.11
CA PHE A 83 -5.41 -4.76 7.37
C PHE A 83 -4.42 -4.03 8.27
N ILE A 84 -4.90 -3.21 9.21
CA ILE A 84 -4.05 -2.55 10.22
C ILE A 84 -3.38 -3.59 11.13
N ALA A 85 -4.13 -4.59 11.60
CA ALA A 85 -3.59 -5.67 12.43
C ALA A 85 -2.50 -6.48 11.71
N LEU A 86 -2.70 -6.81 10.43
CA LEU A 86 -1.68 -7.50 9.62
C LEU A 86 -0.43 -6.63 9.41
N ASN A 87 -0.59 -5.31 9.27
CA ASN A 87 0.54 -4.37 9.21
C ASN A 87 1.32 -4.33 10.53
N LEU A 88 0.62 -4.28 11.66
CA LEU A 88 1.25 -4.33 12.97
C LEU A 88 2.02 -5.63 13.17
N PHE A 89 1.41 -6.77 12.80
CA PHE A 89 2.09 -8.05 12.82
C PHE A 89 3.36 -8.05 11.95
N GLN A 90 3.29 -7.47 10.74
CA GLN A 90 4.47 -7.31 9.89
C GLN A 90 5.56 -6.46 10.55
N ALA A 91 5.21 -5.34 11.18
CA ALA A 91 6.17 -4.50 11.89
C ALA A 91 6.84 -5.28 13.03
N LEU A 92 6.07 -6.04 13.82
CA LEU A 92 6.60 -6.90 14.87
C LEU A 92 7.55 -7.96 14.33
N MET A 93 7.22 -8.59 13.20
CA MET A 93 8.09 -9.58 12.56
C MET A 93 9.46 -8.99 12.16
N TRP A 94 9.49 -7.77 11.66
CA TRP A 94 10.75 -7.08 11.34
C TRP A 94 11.49 -6.59 12.58
N THR A 95 10.78 -6.22 13.65
CA THR A 95 11.41 -5.96 14.95
C THR A 95 12.09 -7.21 15.50
N ILE A 96 11.42 -8.37 15.42
CA ILE A 96 12.01 -9.65 15.79
C ILE A 96 13.25 -9.93 14.93
N SER A 97 13.22 -9.65 13.62
CA SER A 97 14.41 -9.76 12.76
C SER A 97 15.59 -8.92 13.25
N SER A 98 15.36 -7.66 13.62
CA SER A 98 16.42 -6.81 14.16
C SER A 98 16.96 -7.33 15.48
N ILE A 99 16.09 -7.82 16.38
CA ILE A 99 16.51 -8.44 17.63
C ILE A 99 17.37 -9.69 17.36
N LEU A 100 16.98 -10.55 16.42
CA LEU A 100 17.75 -11.73 16.04
C LEU A 100 19.13 -11.35 15.48
N VAL A 101 19.20 -10.32 14.64
CA VAL A 101 20.49 -9.79 14.16
C VAL A 101 21.34 -9.33 15.33
N SER A 102 20.78 -8.57 16.27
CA SER A 102 21.51 -8.07 17.43
C SER A 102 22.05 -9.17 18.36
N ILE A 103 21.34 -10.31 18.45
CA ILE A 103 21.74 -11.44 19.31
C ILE A 103 22.78 -12.33 18.63
N TYR A 104 22.59 -12.64 17.34
CA TYR A 104 23.34 -13.70 16.66
C TYR A 104 24.41 -13.20 15.69
N ALA A 105 24.26 -12.01 15.12
CA ALA A 105 25.21 -11.48 14.14
C ALA A 105 26.21 -10.53 14.84
N PRO A 106 27.49 -10.54 14.43
CA PRO A 106 28.47 -9.59 14.94
C PRO A 106 28.16 -8.17 14.45
N GLN A 107 28.72 -7.15 15.10
CA GLN A 107 28.69 -5.80 14.55
C GLN A 107 29.48 -5.74 13.23
N PRO A 108 29.08 -4.91 12.24
CA PRO A 108 28.02 -3.91 12.26
C PRO A 108 26.73 -4.36 11.53
N PHE A 109 26.35 -5.64 11.61
CA PHE A 109 25.23 -6.17 10.84
C PHE A 109 23.85 -5.59 11.26
N GLU A 110 23.74 -5.04 12.46
CA GLU A 110 22.57 -4.28 12.91
C GLU A 110 22.30 -3.05 12.03
N LEU A 111 23.35 -2.45 11.43
CA LEU A 111 23.22 -1.35 10.48
C LEU A 111 22.62 -1.82 9.15
N VAL A 112 22.97 -3.04 8.72
CA VAL A 112 22.36 -3.66 7.53
C VAL A 112 20.87 -3.89 7.77
N SER A 113 20.49 -4.41 8.95
CA SER A 113 19.07 -4.57 9.33
C SER A 113 18.34 -3.23 9.34
N PHE A 114 18.99 -2.17 9.86
CA PHE A 114 18.44 -0.81 9.84
C PHE A 114 18.15 -0.31 8.42
N ILE A 115 19.12 -0.46 7.50
CA ILE A 115 18.95 -0.04 6.09
C ILE A 115 17.77 -0.78 5.44
N MET A 116 17.63 -2.09 5.70
CA MET A 116 16.49 -2.87 5.20
C MET A 116 15.16 -2.30 5.72
N ILE A 117 15.07 -1.97 7.00
CA ILE A 117 13.87 -1.37 7.60
C ILE A 117 13.53 -0.02 6.95
N ILE A 118 14.50 0.85 6.74
CA ILE A 118 14.29 2.14 6.04
C ILE A 118 13.76 1.91 4.62
N GLY A 119 14.31 0.95 3.89
CA GLY A 119 13.83 0.57 2.56
C GLY A 119 12.38 0.07 2.58
N ILE A 120 12.03 -0.79 3.53
CA ILE A 120 10.68 -1.33 3.71
C ILE A 120 9.69 -0.21 4.03
N ILE A 121 10.03 0.68 4.94
CA ILE A 121 9.19 1.82 5.30
C ILE A 121 8.94 2.72 4.10
N THR A 122 9.99 3.02 3.33
CA THR A 122 9.89 3.85 2.12
C THR A 122 8.95 3.21 1.08
N ALA A 123 9.11 1.90 0.84
CA ALA A 123 8.21 1.15 -0.04
C ALA A 123 6.76 1.09 0.49
N ALA A 124 6.57 1.04 1.80
CA ALA A 124 5.25 1.08 2.43
C ALA A 124 4.57 2.45 2.26
N ALA A 125 5.32 3.56 2.30
CA ALA A 125 4.79 4.90 2.02
C ALA A 125 4.17 4.98 0.61
N LEU A 126 4.81 4.34 -0.37
CA LEU A 126 4.30 4.26 -1.73
C LEU A 126 3.09 3.34 -1.88
N SER A 127 2.95 2.27 -1.09
CA SER A 127 1.85 1.31 -1.28
C SER A 127 0.63 1.55 -0.37
N MET A 128 0.82 2.16 0.79
CA MET A 128 -0.20 2.21 1.86
C MET A 128 -0.58 3.62 2.31
N SER A 129 0.03 4.68 1.77
CA SER A 129 -0.29 6.07 2.11
C SER A 129 -1.77 6.44 1.93
N SER A 130 -2.46 5.77 0.98
CA SER A 130 -3.92 5.88 0.81
C SER A 130 -4.74 5.52 2.05
N LEU A 131 -4.20 4.66 2.94
CA LEU A 131 -4.71 4.41 4.28
C LEU A 131 -3.74 5.00 5.31
N TYR A 132 -3.66 6.33 5.32
CA TYR A 132 -2.66 7.09 6.08
C TYR A 132 -2.52 6.68 7.55
N THR A 133 -3.63 6.44 8.25
CA THR A 133 -3.59 5.94 9.64
C THR A 133 -2.88 4.59 9.75
N ALA A 134 -3.16 3.65 8.85
CA ALA A 134 -2.52 2.34 8.86
C ALA A 134 -1.01 2.46 8.60
N TYR A 135 -0.64 3.33 7.66
CA TYR A 135 0.75 3.64 7.36
C TYR A 135 1.48 4.24 8.56
N LEU A 136 0.92 5.26 9.22
CA LEU A 136 1.56 5.88 10.40
C LEU A 136 1.75 4.87 11.53
N THR A 137 0.74 4.05 11.81
CA THR A 137 0.84 3.00 12.83
C THR A 137 1.96 2.01 12.49
N PHE A 138 2.06 1.57 11.24
CA PHE A 138 3.15 0.71 10.76
C PHE A 138 4.53 1.39 10.88
N PHE A 139 4.63 2.64 10.42
CA PHE A 139 5.86 3.44 10.45
C PHE A 139 6.44 3.53 11.87
N PHE A 140 5.63 3.96 12.84
CA PHE A 140 6.09 4.11 14.22
C PHE A 140 6.39 2.77 14.88
N ALA A 141 5.58 1.73 14.59
CA ALA A 141 5.82 0.39 15.09
C ALA A 141 7.15 -0.22 14.60
N MET A 142 7.66 0.20 13.43
CA MET A 142 8.97 -0.23 12.93
C MET A 142 10.12 0.66 13.41
N ILE A 143 9.95 1.98 13.41
CA ILE A 143 11.05 2.91 13.73
C ILE A 143 11.40 2.91 15.22
N ILE A 144 10.39 2.90 16.10
CA ILE A 144 10.63 3.03 17.55
C ILE A 144 11.53 1.90 18.08
N PRO A 145 11.24 0.61 17.81
CA PRO A 145 12.13 -0.46 18.25
C PRO A 145 13.54 -0.33 17.68
N GLN A 146 13.67 0.19 16.47
CA GLN A 146 14.98 0.33 15.85
C GLN A 146 15.83 1.44 16.47
N LEU A 147 15.21 2.55 16.89
CA LEU A 147 15.89 3.57 17.69
C LEU A 147 16.37 3.01 19.03
N ILE A 148 15.57 2.16 19.69
CA ILE A 148 15.94 1.50 20.94
C ILE A 148 17.16 0.59 20.73
N ILE A 149 17.19 -0.20 19.65
CA ILE A 149 18.33 -1.07 19.33
C ILE A 149 19.59 -0.25 19.03
N MET A 150 19.49 0.85 18.29
CA MET A 150 20.64 1.72 18.03
C MET A 150 21.18 2.38 19.31
N LEU A 151 20.28 2.81 20.22
CA LEU A 151 20.66 3.36 21.52
C LEU A 151 21.37 2.34 22.41
N TYR A 152 20.95 1.07 22.35
CA TYR A 152 21.56 -0.01 23.13
C TYR A 152 23.04 -0.23 22.80
N TYR A 153 23.44 -0.13 21.52
CA TYR A 153 24.84 -0.29 21.13
C TYR A 153 25.69 0.95 21.41
N GLY A 154 25.14 2.15 21.25
CA GLY A 154 25.73 3.39 21.75
C GLY A 154 27.08 3.82 21.14
N GLN A 155 27.58 3.17 20.09
CA GLN A 155 28.83 3.59 19.45
C GLN A 155 28.62 4.83 18.59
N HIS A 156 29.71 5.51 18.21
CA HIS A 156 29.66 6.74 17.42
C HIS A 156 28.84 6.60 16.13
N GLN A 157 28.93 5.44 15.46
CA GLN A 157 28.16 5.16 14.24
C GLN A 157 26.65 5.08 14.51
N HIS A 158 26.24 4.42 15.60
CA HIS A 158 24.83 4.31 15.99
C HIS A 158 24.23 5.66 16.37
N LEU A 159 24.98 6.50 17.10
CA LEU A 159 24.55 7.87 17.43
C LEU A 159 24.33 8.72 16.18
N GLY A 160 25.23 8.62 15.19
CA GLY A 160 25.05 9.27 13.88
C GLY A 160 23.76 8.84 13.20
N ILE A 161 23.46 7.55 13.19
CA ILE A 161 22.23 7.00 12.59
C ILE A 161 20.98 7.46 13.32
N ILE A 162 21.00 7.56 14.65
CA ILE A 162 19.87 8.08 15.42
C ILE A 162 19.55 9.52 15.01
N ILE A 163 20.56 10.38 14.90
CA ILE A 163 20.38 11.77 14.47
C ILE A 163 19.78 11.82 13.05
N LEU A 164 20.32 11.02 12.13
CA LEU A 164 19.77 10.92 10.76
C LEU A 164 18.33 10.39 10.76
N THR A 165 18.00 9.46 11.65
CA THR A 165 16.65 8.90 11.77
C THR A 165 15.66 9.96 12.28
N ILE A 166 16.08 10.81 13.22
CA ILE A 166 15.26 11.92 13.72
C ILE A 166 14.90 12.89 12.58
N ILE A 167 15.83 13.15 11.65
CA ILE A 167 15.58 13.97 10.46
C ILE A 167 14.70 13.22 9.43
N TYR A 168 14.91 11.92 9.29
CA TYR A 168 14.15 11.05 8.38
C TYR A 168 12.67 10.95 8.76
N ILE A 169 12.31 10.95 10.05
CA ILE A 169 10.92 10.85 10.51
C ILE A 169 10.01 11.93 9.91
N PRO A 170 10.24 13.24 10.12
CA PRO A 170 9.39 14.28 9.56
C PRO A 170 9.42 14.28 8.02
N ALA A 171 10.58 14.03 7.40
CA ALA A 171 10.69 13.96 5.94
C ALA A 171 9.78 12.86 5.36
N THR A 172 9.77 11.67 5.97
CA THR A 172 8.96 10.54 5.51
C THR A 172 7.47 10.77 5.77
N ILE A 173 7.11 11.40 6.89
CA ILE A 173 5.72 11.78 7.18
C ILE A 173 5.23 12.79 6.12
N LEU A 174 6.00 13.83 5.83
CA LEU A 174 5.68 14.82 4.80
C LEU A 174 5.55 14.17 3.41
N LEU A 175 6.48 13.29 3.05
CA LEU A 175 6.42 12.53 1.79
C LEU A 175 5.15 11.69 1.70
N SER A 176 4.82 10.92 2.74
CA SER A 176 3.62 10.08 2.74
C SER A 176 2.32 10.89 2.65
N LYS A 177 2.28 12.08 3.26
CA LYS A 177 1.16 13.01 3.16
C LYS A 177 1.08 13.64 1.76
N ALA A 178 2.21 13.99 1.16
CA ALA A 178 2.27 14.48 -0.21
C ALA A 178 1.75 13.44 -1.21
N ILE A 179 2.12 12.15 -1.04
CA ILE A 179 1.61 11.05 -1.87
C ILE A 179 0.09 10.91 -1.70
N LEU A 180 -0.43 10.96 -0.47
CA LEU A 180 -1.87 10.92 -0.23
C LEU A 180 -2.61 12.06 -0.94
N ASN A 181 -2.11 13.30 -0.79
CA ASN A 181 -2.72 14.47 -1.40
C ASN A 181 -2.67 14.40 -2.94
N SER A 182 -1.55 13.93 -3.50
CA SER A 182 -1.41 13.71 -4.95
C SER A 182 -2.43 12.69 -5.45
N ARG A 183 -2.68 11.60 -4.71
CA ARG A 183 -3.73 10.63 -5.06
C ARG A 183 -5.13 11.21 -4.99
N LEU A 184 -5.43 12.00 -3.97
CA LEU A 184 -6.72 12.68 -3.82
C LEU A 184 -6.95 13.66 -4.98
N SER A 185 -5.99 14.52 -5.27
CA SER A 185 -6.07 15.47 -6.39
C SER A 185 -6.21 14.75 -7.73
N SER A 186 -5.50 13.63 -7.93
CA SER A 186 -5.64 12.81 -9.15
C SER A 186 -7.03 12.18 -9.29
N ILE A 187 -7.61 11.75 -8.17
CA ILE A 187 -8.99 11.24 -8.12
C ILE A 187 -9.98 12.36 -8.49
N GLU A 188 -9.88 13.52 -7.85
CA GLU A 188 -10.75 14.67 -8.09
C GLU A 188 -10.65 15.16 -9.55
N ALA A 189 -9.44 15.20 -10.10
CA ALA A 189 -9.23 15.55 -11.50
C ALA A 189 -9.88 14.54 -12.46
N HIS A 190 -9.79 13.23 -12.18
CA HIS A 190 -10.46 12.21 -12.98
C HIS A 190 -11.99 12.33 -12.88
N ASP A 191 -12.53 12.54 -11.69
CA ASP A 191 -13.97 12.73 -11.49
C ASP A 191 -14.48 13.96 -12.24
N TYR A 192 -13.73 15.07 -12.19
CA TYR A 192 -14.06 16.28 -12.93
C TYR A 192 -14.04 16.07 -14.45
N LEU A 193 -13.04 15.35 -14.97
CA LEU A 193 -12.94 15.05 -16.41
C LEU A 193 -14.05 14.11 -16.87
N GLU A 194 -14.44 13.12 -16.06
CA GLU A 194 -15.56 12.22 -16.35
C GLU A 194 -16.87 13.00 -16.48
N ASP A 195 -17.16 13.87 -15.52
CA ASP A 195 -18.36 14.73 -15.54
C ASP A 195 -18.39 15.66 -16.77
N LYS A 196 -17.26 16.28 -17.12
CA LYS A 196 -17.17 17.14 -18.31
C LYS A 196 -17.27 16.36 -19.62
N THR A 197 -16.75 15.14 -19.65
CA THR A 197 -16.90 14.26 -20.82
C THR A 197 -18.36 13.86 -21.00
N ASP A 198 -19.06 13.52 -19.93
CA ASP A 198 -20.48 13.20 -19.94
C ASP A 198 -21.35 14.40 -20.35
N GLU A 199 -21.00 15.61 -19.89
CA GLU A 199 -21.66 16.86 -20.29
C GLU A 199 -21.47 17.12 -21.79
N LEU A 200 -20.24 17.01 -22.31
CA LEU A 200 -19.94 17.15 -23.73
C LEU A 200 -20.61 16.06 -24.57
N TYR A 201 -20.67 14.83 -24.07
CA TYR A 201 -21.38 13.74 -24.72
C TYR A 201 -22.87 14.07 -24.84
N LYS A 202 -23.51 14.55 -23.77
CA LYS A 202 -24.92 14.97 -23.81
C LYS A 202 -25.13 16.14 -24.78
N LEU A 203 -24.28 17.16 -24.74
CA LEU A 203 -24.35 18.31 -25.66
C LEU A 203 -24.14 17.92 -27.13
N SER A 204 -23.28 16.92 -27.38
CA SER A 204 -23.01 16.44 -28.75
C SER A 204 -24.03 15.45 -29.28
N THR A 205 -24.84 14.83 -28.42
CA THR A 205 -25.84 13.82 -28.81
C THR A 205 -27.27 14.32 -28.72
N LEU A 206 -27.56 15.36 -27.93
CA LEU A 206 -28.88 15.94 -27.78
C LEU A 206 -29.02 17.23 -28.61
N ASP A 207 -30.23 17.46 -29.11
CA ASP A 207 -30.65 18.71 -29.71
C ASP A 207 -30.87 19.76 -28.60
N SER A 208 -30.26 20.93 -28.74
CA SER A 208 -30.21 21.95 -27.69
C SER A 208 -31.57 22.56 -27.35
N LEU A 209 -32.55 22.50 -28.27
CA LEU A 209 -33.86 23.12 -28.08
C LEU A 209 -34.88 22.13 -27.49
N THR A 210 -34.84 20.89 -27.96
CA THR A 210 -35.86 19.87 -27.66
C THR A 210 -35.39 18.81 -26.66
N ASN A 211 -34.10 18.76 -26.36
CA ASN A 211 -33.48 17.79 -25.46
C ASN A 211 -33.70 16.32 -25.90
N ILE A 212 -34.02 16.11 -27.18
CA ILE A 212 -34.10 14.79 -27.83
C ILE A 212 -32.79 14.49 -28.54
N TYR A 213 -32.55 13.23 -28.91
CA TYR A 213 -31.34 12.89 -29.68
C TYR A 213 -31.28 13.64 -31.00
N ASN A 214 -30.13 14.25 -31.27
CA ASN A 214 -29.90 14.97 -32.50
C ASN A 214 -29.79 14.04 -33.69
N ARG A 215 -29.92 14.63 -34.88
CA ARG A 215 -29.90 13.91 -36.15
C ARG A 215 -28.65 13.06 -36.33
N GLY A 216 -27.47 13.58 -35.97
CA GLY A 216 -26.20 12.88 -36.14
C GLY A 216 -26.13 11.59 -35.34
N TYR A 217 -26.54 11.66 -34.06
CA TYR A 217 -26.60 10.51 -33.19
C TYR A 217 -27.64 9.47 -33.66
N PHE A 218 -28.82 9.93 -34.08
CA PHE A 218 -29.86 9.04 -34.61
C PHE A 218 -29.39 8.21 -35.82
N PHE A 219 -28.69 8.84 -36.78
CA PHE A 219 -28.17 8.13 -37.96
C PHE A 219 -27.05 7.15 -37.60
N ALA A 220 -26.16 7.51 -36.69
CA ALA A 220 -25.08 6.62 -36.25
C ALA A 220 -25.63 5.33 -35.61
N VAL A 221 -26.57 5.47 -34.66
CA VAL A 221 -27.20 4.31 -34.00
C VAL A 221 -28.01 3.47 -34.99
N SER A 222 -28.72 4.10 -35.92
CA SER A 222 -29.51 3.38 -36.93
C SER A 222 -28.63 2.55 -37.87
N GLN A 223 -27.47 3.07 -38.28
CA GLN A 223 -26.50 2.31 -39.09
C GLN A 223 -25.92 1.12 -38.34
N ASP A 224 -25.59 1.30 -37.06
CA ASP A 224 -25.10 0.20 -36.21
C ASP A 224 -26.14 -0.92 -36.09
N ILE A 225 -27.41 -0.59 -35.83
CA ILE A 225 -28.50 -1.58 -35.74
C ILE A 225 -28.65 -2.33 -37.06
N ILE A 226 -28.70 -1.63 -38.19
CA ILE A 226 -28.81 -2.26 -39.52
C ILE A 226 -27.62 -3.21 -39.78
N SER A 227 -26.41 -2.83 -39.37
CA SER A 227 -25.21 -3.66 -39.54
C SER A 227 -25.23 -4.95 -38.71
N ILE A 228 -25.85 -4.91 -37.53
CA ILE A 228 -26.05 -6.09 -36.67
C ILE A 228 -27.08 -7.01 -37.32
N THR A 229 -28.20 -6.46 -37.79
CA THR A 229 -29.29 -7.24 -38.40
C THR A 229 -28.90 -7.85 -39.76
N THR A 230 -27.93 -7.26 -40.48
CA THR A 230 -27.42 -7.83 -41.75
C THR A 230 -26.33 -8.88 -41.56
N ARG A 231 -25.84 -9.08 -40.33
CA ARG A 231 -24.87 -10.14 -39.98
C ARG A 231 -25.53 -11.43 -39.49
N GLU A 232 -26.81 -11.39 -39.15
CA GLU A 232 -27.66 -12.57 -38.91
C GLU A 232 -28.28 -13.08 -40.22
#